data_AF-A0A9X4HGN8-F1
#
_entry.id   AF-A0A9X4HGN8-F1
#
_cell.length_a   1.000
_cell.length_b   1.000
_cell.length_c   1.000
_cell.angle_alpha   90.00
_cell.angle_beta   90.00
_cell.angle_gamma   90.00
#
_symmetry.space_group_name_H-M   'P 1'
#
loop_
_entity.id
_entity.type
_entity.pdbx_description
1 polymer ?
#
loop_
_entity_poly.entity_id
_entity_poly.type
_entity_poly.pdbx_seq_one_letter_code
_entity_poly.pdbx_strand_id
1 'polypeptide(L)' 'GCNRPLPVYCYPNGDNDERVRQQIADHDYPFALGTGTGIYRGEGDPLNLPRFGVSQRSARNPELLSWRIYRGARP' A
#
# COMPACT_ATOMS: atom_id res chain seq x y z
N GLY A 1 22.23 -1.63 10.83
CA GLY A 1 20.98 -1.01 10.36
C GLY A 1 21.02 -0.88 8.84
N CYS A 2 19.87 -0.77 8.18
CA CYS A 2 19.82 -0.53 6.73
C CYS A 2 20.26 0.91 6.43
N ASN A 3 21.24 1.10 5.55
CA ASN A 3 21.83 2.43 5.28
C ASN A 3 20.93 3.35 4.44
N ARG A 4 19.91 2.79 3.77
CA ARG A 4 18.93 3.53 2.97
C ARG A 4 17.58 2.82 3.08
N PRO A 5 16.80 3.05 4.14
CA PRO A 5 15.47 2.48 4.25
C PRO A 5 14.62 2.95 3.07
N LEU A 6 13.75 2.07 2.59
CA LEU A 6 12.76 2.47 1.60
C LEU A 6 11.86 3.56 2.20
N PRO A 7 11.45 4.57 1.42
CA PRO A 7 10.63 5.69 1.90
C PRO A 7 9.15 5.28 2.08
N VAL A 8 8.88 4.01 2.40
CA VAL A 8 7.53 3.48 2.52
C VAL A 8 7.45 2.49 3.67
N TYR A 9 6.44 2.65 4.53
CA TYR A 9 6.12 1.72 5.59
C TYR A 9 5.03 0.72 5.15
N CYS A 10 5.12 -0.52 5.61
CA CYS A 10 4.12 -1.55 5.35
C CYS A 10 3.50 -1.97 6.68
N TYR A 11 2.24 -1.59 6.93
CA TYR A 11 1.53 -2.05 8.12
C TYR A 11 1.42 -3.57 8.12
N PRO A 12 1.90 -4.26 9.17
CA PRO A 12 1.64 -5.69 9.35
C PRO A 12 0.13 -5.94 9.31
N ASN A 13 -0.31 -6.89 8.48
CA ASN A 13 -1.74 -7.19 8.21
C ASN A 13 -2.59 -6.02 7.70
N GLY A 14 -2.02 -4.82 7.55
CA GLY A 14 -2.79 -3.60 7.31
C GLY A 14 -3.29 -2.91 8.58
N ASP A 15 -2.94 -3.42 9.76
CA ASP A 15 -3.40 -2.89 11.04
C ASP A 15 -2.72 -1.55 11.32
N ASN A 16 -3.55 -0.53 11.49
CA ASN A 16 -3.10 0.81 11.85
C ASN A 16 -4.17 1.53 12.65
N ASP A 17 -3.73 2.23 13.69
CA ASP A 17 -4.52 3.18 14.46
C ASP A 17 -3.79 4.53 14.46
N GLU A 18 -4.39 5.55 15.07
CA GLU A 18 -3.81 6.89 15.13
C GLU A 18 -2.43 6.90 15.82
N ARG A 19 -2.24 6.07 16.85
CA ARG A 19 -0.98 5.96 17.58
C ARG A 19 0.14 5.41 16.69
N VAL A 20 -0.12 4.34 15.93
CA VAL A 20 0.86 3.78 14.98
C VAL A 20 1.14 4.78 13.86
N ARG A 21 0.12 5.47 13.36
CA ARG A 21 0.29 6.50 12.32
C ARG A 21 1.16 7.66 12.80
N GLN A 22 0.99 8.09 14.05
CA GLN A 22 1.85 9.12 14.65
C GLN A 22 3.30 8.67 14.70
N GLN A 23 3.57 7.44 15.16
CA GLN A 23 4.93 6.91 15.19
C GLN A 23 5.57 6.86 13.79
N ILE A 24 4.81 6.47 12.77
CA ILE A 24 5.32 6.45 11.39
C ILE A 24 5.70 7.86 10.92
N ALA A 25 4.88 8.86 11.24
CA ALA A 25 5.18 10.26 10.95
C ALA A 25 6.42 10.76 11.70
N ASP A 26 6.56 10.42 12.99
CA ASP A 26 7.72 10.78 13.81
C ASP A 26 9.04 10.14 13.30
N HIS A 27 8.93 9.05 12.54
CA HIS A 27 10.03 8.34 11.89
C HIS A 27 10.29 8.82 10.45
N ASP A 28 9.69 9.93 10.03
CA ASP A 28 9.86 10.57 8.73
C ASP A 28 9.50 9.67 7.53
N TYR A 29 8.57 8.72 7.72
CA TYR A 29 8.05 7.95 6.59
C TYR A 29 7.05 8.80 5.79
N PRO A 30 7.35 9.11 4.51
CA PRO A 30 6.44 9.92 3.70
C PRO A 30 5.24 9.13 3.18
N PHE A 31 5.32 7.79 3.16
CA PHE A 31 4.28 6.92 2.63
C PHE A 31 4.07 5.68 3.49
N ALA A 32 2.84 5.15 3.51
CA ALA A 32 2.55 3.83 4.07
C ALA A 32 1.49 3.07 3.26
N LEU A 33 1.65 1.75 3.12
CA LEU A 33 0.71 0.89 2.40
C LEU A 33 -0.43 0.40 3.31
N GLY A 34 -1.66 0.82 3.00
CA GLY A 34 -2.87 0.41 3.70
C GLY A 34 -3.52 -0.87 3.18
N THR A 35 -4.81 -1.03 3.46
CA THR A 35 -5.61 -2.20 3.04
C THR A 35 -6.47 -1.93 1.79
N GLY A 36 -6.60 -0.67 1.37
CA GLY A 36 -7.32 -0.30 0.16
C GLY A 36 -6.75 -0.98 -1.08
N THR A 37 -7.61 -1.27 -2.05
CA THR A 37 -7.21 -1.84 -3.35
C THR A 37 -7.34 -0.80 -4.44
N GLY A 38 -6.28 -0.56 -5.21
CA GLY A 38 -6.29 0.47 -6.25
C GLY A 38 -4.89 0.93 -6.66
N ILE A 39 -4.86 1.99 -7.47
CA ILE A 39 -3.64 2.64 -7.95
C ILE A 39 -3.53 4.00 -7.29
N TYR A 40 -2.41 4.26 -6.62
CA TYR A 40 -2.12 5.59 -6.10
C TYR A 40 -1.84 6.57 -7.24
N ARG A 41 -2.48 7.73 -7.21
CA ARG A 41 -2.39 8.75 -8.27
C ARG A 41 -1.72 10.06 -7.83
N GLY A 42 -1.10 10.07 -6.65
CA GLY A 42 -0.52 11.29 -6.07
C GLY A 42 -1.52 12.12 -5.24
N GLU A 43 -2.74 11.62 -5.04
CA GLU A 43 -3.79 12.26 -4.25
C GLU A 43 -4.32 11.28 -3.18
N GLY A 44 -4.82 11.84 -2.07
CA GLY A 44 -5.37 11.08 -0.95
C GLY A 44 -4.44 11.04 0.27
N ASP A 45 -4.71 10.12 1.19
CA ASP A 45 -3.93 9.94 2.41
C ASP A 45 -2.60 9.21 2.13
N PRO A 46 -1.44 9.88 2.25
CA PRO A 46 -0.14 9.28 1.93
C PRO A 46 0.24 8.14 2.89
N LEU A 47 -0.36 8.10 4.09
CA LEU A 47 -0.14 7.03 5.06
C LEU A 47 -1.16 5.88 4.93
N ASN A 48 -1.92 5.85 3.84
CA ASN A 48 -2.91 4.82 3.54
C ASN A 48 -2.99 4.52 2.03
N LEU A 49 -1.83 4.35 1.39
CA LEU A 49 -1.75 4.07 -0.03
C LEU A 49 -2.42 2.72 -0.39
N PRO A 50 -3.18 2.66 -1.49
CA PRO A 50 -3.79 1.42 -1.94
C PRO A 50 -2.74 0.43 -2.48
N ARG A 51 -3.04 -0.87 -2.42
CA ARG A 51 -2.17 -1.96 -2.89
C ARG A 51 -2.95 -3.08 -3.58
N PHE A 52 -2.27 -3.86 -4.42
CA PHE A 52 -2.82 -5.12 -4.94
C PHE A 52 -2.12 -6.31 -4.27
N GLY A 53 -2.89 -7.14 -3.56
CA GLY A 53 -2.38 -8.42 -3.07
C GLY A 53 -2.14 -9.39 -4.23
N VAL A 54 -0.89 -9.81 -4.41
CA VAL A 54 -0.51 -10.89 -5.32
C VAL A 54 -0.35 -12.17 -4.52
N SER A 55 -1.25 -13.12 -4.75
CA SER A 55 -1.23 -14.45 -4.14
C SER A 55 -0.95 -15.52 -5.18
N GLN A 56 -0.71 -16.76 -4.76
CA GLN A 56 -0.64 -17.92 -5.67
C GLN A 56 -1.87 -18.02 -6.59
N ARG A 57 -3.06 -17.69 -6.07
CA ARG A 57 -4.29 -17.66 -6.88
C ARG A 57 -4.21 -16.60 -7.99
N SER A 58 -3.73 -15.40 -7.66
CA SER A 58 -3.56 -14.32 -8.62
C SER A 58 -2.44 -14.59 -9.62
N ALA A 59 -1.37 -15.26 -9.19
CA ALA A 59 -0.26 -15.68 -10.06
C ALA A 59 -0.66 -16.77 -11.05
N ARG A 60 -1.55 -17.69 -10.65
CA ARG A 60 -2.11 -18.73 -11.54
C ARG A 60 -3.15 -18.21 -12.52
N ASN A 61 -3.69 -17.02 -12.29
CA ASN A 61 -4.77 -16.40 -13.08
C ASN A 61 -4.36 -14.95 -13.39
N PRO A 62 -3.35 -14.73 -14.25
CA PRO A 62 -2.80 -13.40 -14.50
C PRO A 62 -3.87 -12.39 -14.98
N GLU A 63 -4.89 -12.85 -15.68
CA GLU A 63 -6.06 -12.06 -16.08
C GLU A 63 -6.82 -11.45 -14.89
N LEU A 64 -6.84 -12.12 -13.73
CA LEU A 64 -7.44 -11.57 -12.51
C LEU A 64 -6.64 -10.38 -11.97
N LEU A 65 -5.30 -10.45 -12.00
CA LEU A 65 -4.45 -9.31 -11.63
C LEU A 65 -4.63 -8.17 -12.64
N SER A 66 -4.62 -8.47 -13.94
CA SER A 66 -4.86 -7.50 -15.01
C SER A 66 -6.22 -6.81 -14.85
N TRP A 67 -7.27 -7.55 -14.54
CA TRP A 67 -8.60 -6.99 -14.30
C TRP A 67 -8.64 -6.09 -13.06
N ARG A 68 -7.94 -6.45 -11.97
CA ARG A 68 -7.85 -5.61 -10.76
C ARG A 68 -7.13 -4.30 -11.03
N ILE A 69 -6.03 -4.33 -11.79
CA ILE A 69 -5.31 -3.13 -12.22
C ILE A 69 -6.23 -2.26 -13.09
N TYR A 70 -6.89 -2.85 -14.08
CA TYR A 70 -7.84 -2.15 -14.95
C TYR A 70 -8.99 -1.49 -14.18
N ARG A 71 -9.56 -2.16 -13.18
CA ARG A 71 -10.58 -1.60 -12.29
C ARG A 71 -10.01 -0.47 -11.41
N GLY A 72 -8.83 -0.66 -10.82
CA GLY A 72 -8.17 0.36 -10.00
C GLY A 72 -7.67 1.58 -10.79
N ALA A 73 -7.60 1.48 -12.12
CA ALA A 73 -7.30 2.59 -13.03
C ALA A 73 -8.54 3.41 -13.41
N ARG A 74 -9.69 3.19 -12.80
CA ARG A 74 -10.92 3.97 -13.06
C ARG A 74 -11.29 4.84 -11.86
N PRO A 75 -11.87 6.04 -12.11
CA PRO A 75 -12.40 6.89 -11.05
C PRO A 75 -13.50 6.19 -10.24
#